data_AF-A0A327JJ89-F1
#
_entry.id   AF-A0A327JJ89-F1
#
_cell.length_a   1.000
_cell.length_b   1.000
_cell.length_c   1.000
_cell.angle_alpha   90.00
_cell.angle_beta   90.00
_cell.angle_gamma   90.00
#
_symmetry.space_group_name_H-M   'P 1'
#
loop_
_entity.id
_entity.type
_entity.pdbx_description
1 polymer ?
#
loop_
_entity_poly.entity_id
_entity_poly.type
_entity_poly.pdbx_seq_one_letter_code
_entity_poly.pdbx_strand_id
1 'polypeptide(L)' 'MLSMKRAANLSIDAALLDEAKGLGIILSQVLESALRDEVREVRAERWRTENRAAFDSYAEAVERDGVFSDGIRGF' A
#
# COMPACT_ATOMS: atom_id res chain seq x y z
N MET A 1 -14.37 -9.73 -9.43
CA MET A 1 -13.78 -10.62 -10.45
C MET A 1 -12.84 -11.57 -9.71
N LEU A 2 -13.11 -12.88 -9.67
CA LEU A 2 -12.18 -13.83 -9.06
C LEU A 2 -10.89 -13.81 -9.88
N SER A 3 -9.81 -13.31 -9.28
CA SER A 3 -8.48 -13.34 -9.89
C SER A 3 -7.97 -14.78 -9.85
N MET A 4 -7.63 -15.34 -11.01
CA MET A 4 -7.01 -16.65 -11.08
C MET A 4 -5.62 -16.58 -10.45
N LYS A 5 -5.33 -17.45 -9.47
CA LYS A 5 -3.99 -17.56 -8.90
C LYS A 5 -3.04 -18.05 -9.97
N ARG A 6 -1.92 -17.36 -10.14
CA ARG A 6 -0.84 -17.76 -11.04
C ARG A 6 0.30 -18.34 -10.22
N ALA A 7 0.84 -19.48 -10.64
CA ALA A 7 2.05 -20.04 -10.04
C ALA A 7 3.25 -19.12 -10.29
N ALA A 8 4.06 -18.90 -9.26
CA ALA A 8 5.30 -18.15 -9.32
C ALA A 8 6.42 -19.01 -8.73
N ASN A 9 7.56 -19.09 -9.41
CA ASN A 9 8.76 -19.73 -8.90
C ASN A 9 9.58 -18.68 -8.14
N LEU A 10 10.00 -19.00 -6.93
CA LEU A 10 10.81 -18.14 -6.09
C LEU A 10 11.74 -18.99 -5.22
N SER A 11 12.86 -18.40 -4.83
CA SER A 11 13.83 -19.04 -3.94
C SER A 11 13.67 -18.50 -2.53
N ILE A 12 13.57 -19.39 -1.54
CA ILE A 12 13.57 -19.07 -0.10
C ILE A 12 14.73 -19.83 0.53
N ASP A 13 15.27 -19.28 1.61
CA ASP A 13 16.16 -20.03 2.50
C ASP A 13 15.53 -21.37 2.92
N ALA A 14 16.30 -22.46 2.78
CA ALA A 14 15.80 -23.80 3.01
C ALA A 14 15.50 -24.06 4.49
N ALA A 15 16.33 -23.56 5.40
CA ALA A 15 16.15 -23.75 6.84
C ALA A 15 14.88 -23.04 7.32
N LEU A 16 14.64 -21.82 6.83
CA LEU A 16 13.42 -21.07 7.12
C LEU A 16 12.17 -21.79 6.59
N LEU A 17 12.24 -22.37 5.39
CA LEU A 17 11.12 -23.10 4.82
C LEU A 17 10.79 -24.36 5.63
N ASP A 18 11.81 -25.07 6.09
CA ASP A 18 11.64 -26.27 6.90
C ASP A 18 11.12 -25.95 8.29
N GLU A 19 11.60 -24.86 8.91
CA GLU A 19 11.07 -24.33 10.16
C GLU A 19 9.59 -23.96 10.01
N ALA A 20 9.23 -23.21 8.96
CA ALA A 20 7.85 -22.81 8.70
C ALA A 20 6.92 -24.02 8.52
N LYS A 21 7.37 -25.07 7.82
CA LYS A 21 6.62 -26.33 7.70
C LYS A 21 6.48 -27.03 9.05
N GLY A 22 7.54 -27.08 9.85
CA GLY A 22 7.52 -27.65 11.21
C GLY A 22 6.52 -26.94 12.13
N LEU A 23 6.33 -25.63 11.94
CA LEU A 23 5.36 -24.81 12.66
C LEU A 23 3.95 -24.84 12.07
N GLY A 24 3.72 -25.55 10.96
CA GLY A 24 2.41 -25.60 10.28
C GLY A 24 2.02 -24.32 9.55
N ILE A 25 2.99 -23.47 9.21
CA ILE A 25 2.75 -22.20 8.50
C ILE A 25 2.41 -22.46 7.03
N ILE A 26 1.32 -21.87 6.56
CA ILE A 26 0.89 -21.97 5.17
C ILE A 26 1.60 -20.88 4.34
N LEU A 27 2.72 -21.25 3.69
CA LEU A 27 3.57 -20.33 2.93
C LEU A 27 2.79 -19.47 1.92
N SER A 28 1.82 -20.05 1.22
CA SER A 28 1.05 -19.32 0.21
C SER A 28 0.21 -18.19 0.79
N GLN A 29 -0.35 -18.38 1.98
CA GLN A 29 -1.13 -17.34 2.67
C GLN A 29 -0.23 -16.22 3.18
N VAL A 30 0.91 -16.58 3.79
CA VAL A 30 1.89 -15.60 4.27
C VAL A 30 2.43 -14.77 3.11
N LEU A 31 2.86 -15.42 2.03
CA LEU A 31 3.37 -14.75 0.84
C LEU A 31 2.31 -13.83 0.22
N GLU A 32 1.07 -14.31 0.08
CA GLU A 32 0.00 -13.50 -0.52
C GLU A 32 -0.36 -12.28 0.33
N SER A 33 -0.35 -12.40 1.66
CA SER A 33 -0.59 -11.27 2.56
C SER A 33 0.55 -10.27 2.49
N ALA A 34 1.79 -10.71 2.68
CA ALA A 34 2.96 -9.84 2.67
C ALA A 34 3.12 -9.12 1.32
N LEU A 35 2.91 -9.84 0.21
CA LEU A 35 2.99 -9.26 -1.13
C LEU A 35 1.87 -8.24 -1.38
N ARG A 36 0.66 -8.47 -0.86
CA ARG A 36 -0.45 -7.52 -0.99
C ARG A 36 -0.14 -6.22 -0.26
N ASP A 37 0.40 -6.31 0.95
CA ASP A 37 0.76 -5.14 1.74
C ASP A 37 1.88 -4.35 1.06
N GLU A 38 2.95 -5.01 0.63
CA GLU A 38 4.06 -4.38 -0.09
C GLU A 38 3.59 -3.68 -1.39
N VAL A 39 2.77 -4.36 -2.19
CA VAL A 39 2.20 -3.77 -3.41
C VAL A 39 1.33 -2.55 -3.11
N ARG A 40 0.58 -2.58 -2.00
CA ARG A 40 -0.25 -1.44 -1.59
C ARG A 40 0.62 -0.25 -1.22
N GLU A 41 1.66 -0.45 -0.41
CA GLU A 41 2.56 0.61 0.01
C GLU A 41 3.30 1.23 -1.18
N VAL A 42 3.87 0.41 -2.06
CA VAL A 42 4.57 0.89 -3.27
C VAL A 42 3.61 1.67 -4.19
N ARG A 43 2.36 1.23 -4.33
CA ARG A 43 1.36 1.97 -5.13
C ARG A 43 0.98 3.30 -4.48
N ALA A 44 0.78 3.32 -3.17
CA ALA A 44 0.49 4.55 -2.44
C ALA A 44 1.62 5.56 -2.59
N GLU A 45 2.88 5.11 -2.52
CA GLU A 45 4.03 5.98 -2.68
C GLU A 45 4.18 6.53 -4.10
N ARG A 46 3.96 5.70 -5.11
CA ARG A 46 3.91 6.15 -6.51
C ARG A 46 2.80 7.17 -6.70
N TRP A 47 1.61 6.91 -6.17
CA TRP A 47 0.48 7.84 -6.28
C TRP A 47 0.80 9.19 -5.63
N ARG A 48 1.39 9.21 -4.43
CA ARG A 48 1.85 10.45 -3.78
C ARG A 48 2.85 11.21 -4.63
N THR A 49 3.79 10.50 -5.25
CA THR A 49 4.81 11.12 -6.11
C THR A 49 4.18 11.71 -7.37
N GLU A 50 3.30 10.97 -8.04
CA GLU A 50 2.60 11.40 -9.26
C GLU A 50 1.65 12.57 -9.01
N ASN A 51 1.01 12.61 -7.83
CA ASN A 51 0.01 13.63 -7.49
C ASN A 51 0.59 14.81 -6.70
N ARG A 52 1.91 14.84 -6.47
CA ARG A 52 2.58 15.91 -5.71
C ARG A 52 2.25 17.30 -6.26
N ALA A 53 2.33 17.49 -7.58
CA ALA A 53 2.01 18.77 -8.21
C ALA A 53 0.54 19.19 -8.01
N ALA A 54 -0.39 18.23 -7.97
CA ALA A 54 -1.80 18.52 -7.69
C ALA A 54 -2.03 18.88 -6.22
N PHE A 55 -1.31 18.24 -5.29
CA PHE A 55 -1.34 18.60 -3.88
C PHE A 55 -0.73 19.98 -3.62
N ASP A 56 0.40 20.30 -4.25
CA ASP A 56 1.05 21.60 -4.11
C ASP A 56 0.15 22.72 -4.66
N SER A 57 -0.44 22.51 -5.84
CA SER A 57 -1.41 23.46 -6.43
C SER A 57 -2.65 23.67 -5.56
N TYR A 58 -3.16 22.60 -4.94
CA TYR A 58 -4.27 22.69 -4.00
C TYR A 58 -3.87 23.41 -2.71
N ALA A 59 -2.67 23.13 -2.17
CA ALA A 59 -2.16 23.79 -0.98
C ALA A 59 -2.01 25.30 -1.20
N GLU A 60 -1.45 25.73 -2.33
CA GLU A 60 -1.37 27.14 -2.72
C GLU A 60 -2.76 27.79 -2.85
N ALA A 61 -3.74 27.07 -3.43
CA ALA A 61 -5.11 27.56 -3.52
C ALA A 61 -5.76 27.72 -2.14
N VAL A 62 -5.52 26.80 -1.21
CA VAL A 62 -6.01 26.89 0.18
C VAL A 62 -5.33 28.02 0.95
N GLU A 63 -4.02 28.24 0.78
CA GLU A 63 -3.33 29.38 1.41
C GLU A 63 -3.84 30.71 0.89
N ARG A 64 -4.13 30.80 -0.42
CA ARG A 64 -4.64 32.02 -1.05
C ARG A 64 -6.12 32.27 -0.73
N ASP A 65 -6.97 31.26 -0.88
CA ASP A 65 -8.43 31.41 -0.92
C ASP A 65 -9.12 30.95 0.38
N GLY A 66 -8.37 30.34 1.30
CA GLY A 66 -8.93 29.67 2.48
C GLY A 66 -9.58 28.33 2.13
N VAL A 67 -10.09 27.63 3.15
CA VAL A 67 -10.94 26.45 2.93
C VAL A 67 -12.42 26.82 3.00
N PHE A 68 -13.25 26.06 2.31
CA PHE A 68 -14.72 26.25 2.30
C PHE A 68 -15.34 26.36 3.72
N SER A 69 -14.74 25.69 4.71
CA SER A 69 -15.21 25.71 6.11
C SER A 69 -14.78 26.92 6.93
N ASP A 70 -13.92 27.81 6.42
CA ASP A 70 -13.37 28.93 7.21
C ASP A 70 -14.44 29.93 7.67
N GLY A 71 -15.58 30.00 6.98
CA GLY A 71 -16.73 30.82 7.40
C GLY A 71 -17.74 30.13 8.32
N ILE A 72 -17.57 28.84 8.63
CA ILE A 72 -18.60 28.00 9.30
C ILE A 72 -18.11 27.43 10.64
N ARG A 73 -16.82 27.53 10.97
CA ARG A 73 -16.30 27.11 12.29
C ARG A 73 -16.57 28.16 13.36
N GLY A 74 -17.80 28.18 13.88
CA GLY A 74 -18.09 28.72 15.21
C GLY A 74 -17.82 27.63 16.26
N PHE A 75 -16.95 27.92 17.24
CA PHE A 75 -16.79 27.13 18.46
C PHE A 75 -17.85 27.53 19.50
#